data_AF-V9KUR4-F1
#
_entry.id   AF-V9KUR4-F1
#
_cell.length_a   1.000
_cell.length_b   1.000
_cell.length_c   1.000
_cell.angle_alpha   90.00
_cell.angle_beta   90.00
_cell.angle_gamma   90.00
#
_symmetry.space_group_name_H-M   'P 1'
#
loop_
_entity.id
_entity.type
_entity.pdbx_description
1 polymer ?
#
loop_
_entity_poly.entity_id
_entity_poly.type
_entity_poly.pdbx_seq_one_letter_code
_entity_poly.pdbx_strand_id
1 'polypeptide(L)'
;MWLQQRLKGLPMLLSSNWARRVLAGLAFLMIFYWYLTSEGGFRLFSASGESRTVTGNCLQAETQRWRPIVDHGNGLIGWTDGGAQEQVSGPAVVGNGHLLVDAISNQLWVASISPTGSSKVYLTDYVPLQALKPLNLRSASRALLVHFQEGLVQSVQCVQTGASHSSRDCVTLREDIIVHRSRPHVILQRIHVSNPSDRGTIFELTDIVPAAGSKFSSSLEKHGDQEFLLVSGRVLTEKKNIVLVVVATKKIASKLQVTMKSEFTEHALSVVYTSEPIDGTKLEDTFSKLREAAKTEMGEVLRMGAEELYQEHQQAWGDLIISGVEMRKITDSHTPSSVTVNRTLFYVLATSPAPLLDMRVGAEEREKLESNLNYADHCFSGHATMHAES
;
A
#
# COMPACT_ATOMS: atom_id res chain seq x y z
N MET A 1 50.71 -9.20 34.67
CA MET A 1 51.79 -10.15 35.06
C MET A 1 51.29 -11.48 35.65
N TRP A 2 50.00 -11.67 35.96
CA TRP A 2 49.48 -12.92 36.56
C TRP A 2 49.25 -14.07 35.56
N LEU A 3 48.96 -13.77 34.28
CA LEU A 3 48.76 -14.81 33.25
C LEU A 3 50.07 -15.43 32.71
N GLN A 4 51.18 -14.69 32.72
CA GLN A 4 52.45 -15.19 32.16
C GLN A 4 53.14 -16.25 33.03
N GLN A 5 52.76 -16.37 34.31
CA GLN A 5 53.32 -17.39 35.21
C GLN A 5 52.56 -18.72 35.16
N ARG A 6 51.29 -18.76 34.75
CA ARG A 6 50.54 -20.03 34.62
C ARG A 6 50.76 -20.76 33.30
N LEU A 7 51.30 -20.10 32.29
CA LEU A 7 51.62 -20.71 30.99
C LEU A 7 53.00 -21.39 30.93
N LYS A 8 53.85 -21.21 31.94
CA LYS A 8 55.18 -21.86 32.01
C LYS A 8 55.17 -23.29 32.57
N GLY A 9 54.01 -23.79 32.99
CA GLY A 9 53.86 -25.09 33.66
C GLY A 9 53.40 -26.26 32.77
N LEU A 10 53.41 -26.12 31.44
CA LEU A 10 53.07 -27.21 30.51
C LEU A 10 54.29 -27.64 29.69
N PRO A 11 55.23 -28.43 30.25
CA PRO A 11 56.19 -29.16 29.44
C PRO A 11 55.47 -30.39 28.83
N MET A 12 55.65 -30.60 27.53
CA MET A 12 55.24 -31.79 26.74
C MET A 12 53.82 -31.88 26.14
N LEU A 13 53.32 -30.84 25.45
CA LEU A 13 52.25 -31.05 24.44
C LEU A 13 52.66 -30.71 23.00
N LEU A 14 53.91 -30.32 22.75
CA LEU A 14 54.37 -29.87 21.43
C LEU A 14 55.70 -30.51 20.97
N SER A 15 55.99 -31.75 21.39
CA SER A 15 57.22 -32.46 20.98
C SER A 15 57.09 -33.21 19.65
N SER A 16 55.88 -33.49 19.17
CA SER A 16 55.66 -34.26 17.94
C SER A 16 55.12 -33.40 16.80
N ASN A 17 55.65 -33.56 15.58
CA ASN A 17 55.09 -32.97 14.36
C ASN A 17 53.62 -33.37 14.16
N TRP A 18 53.21 -34.52 14.69
CA TRP A 18 51.83 -34.97 14.66
C TRP A 18 50.92 -34.11 15.55
N ALA A 19 51.35 -33.80 16.78
CA ALA A 19 50.59 -32.94 17.69
C ALA A 19 50.39 -31.53 17.12
N ARG A 20 51.40 -31.00 16.40
CA ARG A 20 51.30 -29.71 15.69
C ARG A 20 50.29 -29.74 14.54
N ARG A 21 50.24 -30.83 13.76
CA ARG A 21 49.25 -31.00 12.68
C ARG A 21 47.83 -31.18 13.22
N VAL A 22 47.66 -31.90 14.33
CA VAL A 22 46.37 -32.07 14.99
C VAL A 22 45.87 -30.74 15.58
N LEU A 23 46.74 -29.96 16.22
CA LEU A 23 46.40 -28.62 16.71
C LEU A 23 46.05 -27.65 15.57
N ALA A 24 46.78 -27.69 14.45
CA ALA A 24 46.46 -26.90 13.27
C ALA A 24 45.10 -27.32 12.67
N GLY A 25 44.81 -28.62 12.61
CA GLY A 25 43.52 -29.14 12.17
C GLY A 25 42.37 -28.74 13.09
N LEU A 26 42.57 -28.79 14.41
CA LEU A 26 41.59 -28.34 15.40
C LEU A 26 41.38 -26.82 15.36
N ALA A 27 42.43 -26.04 15.16
CA ALA A 27 42.32 -24.59 14.98
C ALA A 27 41.57 -24.25 13.69
N PHE A 28 41.82 -24.97 12.59
CA PHE A 28 41.10 -24.80 11.34
C PHE A 28 39.62 -25.18 11.48
N LEU A 29 39.31 -26.27 12.18
CA LEU A 29 37.94 -26.67 12.52
C LEU A 29 37.26 -25.67 13.43
N MET A 30 37.97 -25.06 14.39
CA MET A 30 37.44 -23.99 15.25
C MET A 30 37.15 -22.72 14.45
N ILE A 31 37.99 -22.36 13.46
CA ILE A 31 37.71 -21.24 12.55
C ILE A 31 36.48 -21.54 11.68
N PHE A 32 36.38 -22.75 11.13
CA PHE A 32 35.21 -23.18 10.38
C PHE A 32 33.94 -23.19 11.24
N TYR A 33 34.03 -23.74 12.46
CA TYR A 33 32.95 -23.74 13.43
C TYR A 33 32.56 -22.31 13.83
N TRP A 34 33.52 -21.41 14.02
CA TRP A 34 33.25 -20.00 14.28
C TRP A 34 32.58 -19.32 13.09
N TYR A 35 33.00 -19.59 11.85
CA TYR A 35 32.32 -19.06 10.66
C TYR A 35 30.92 -19.63 10.49
N LEU A 36 30.70 -20.89 10.87
CA LEU A 36 29.38 -21.54 10.85
C LEU A 36 28.48 -21.11 12.01
N THR A 37 29.02 -20.79 13.19
CA THR A 37 28.23 -20.46 14.40
C THR A 37 28.15 -18.99 14.74
N SER A 38 29.09 -18.17 14.24
CA SER A 38 28.91 -16.72 14.26
C SER A 38 27.81 -16.36 13.28
N GLU A 39 26.89 -15.52 13.74
CA GLU A 39 25.65 -15.11 13.06
C GLU A 39 25.84 -14.42 11.67
N GLY A 40 27.06 -14.41 11.12
CA GLY A 40 27.39 -13.90 9.79
C GLY A 40 27.48 -14.97 8.69
N GLY A 41 27.83 -16.23 8.98
CA GLY A 41 28.04 -17.25 7.94
C GLY A 41 26.76 -17.84 7.35
N PHE A 42 25.69 -17.88 8.14
CA PHE A 42 24.36 -18.31 7.66
C PHE A 42 23.56 -17.20 6.96
N ARG A 43 24.07 -15.96 6.89
CA ARG A 43 23.41 -14.86 6.16
C ARG A 43 23.72 -14.81 4.65
N LEU A 44 24.72 -15.55 4.18
CA LEU A 44 25.00 -15.67 2.73
C LEU A 44 24.09 -16.69 2.02
N PHE A 45 23.40 -17.53 2.78
CA PHE A 45 22.34 -18.43 2.27
C PHE A 45 20.97 -18.18 2.89
N SER A 46 20.81 -17.10 3.67
CA SER A 46 19.48 -16.59 4.00
C SER A 46 18.92 -15.81 2.81
N ALA A 47 18.65 -16.53 1.72
CA ALA A 47 17.44 -16.22 0.98
C ALA A 47 16.30 -16.39 2.00
N SER A 48 15.58 -15.31 2.25
CA SER A 48 14.34 -15.24 3.02
C SER A 48 13.59 -16.58 2.99
N GLY A 49 13.19 -17.07 4.15
CA GLY A 49 12.56 -18.38 4.31
C GLY A 49 11.23 -18.48 3.56
N GLU A 50 11.28 -18.79 2.27
CA GLU A 50 10.10 -19.13 1.48
C GLU A 50 9.75 -20.58 1.76
N SER A 51 8.63 -20.79 2.47
CA SER A 51 7.98 -22.08 2.46
C SER A 51 7.62 -22.41 1.00
N ARG A 52 8.26 -23.43 0.40
CA ARG A 52 8.03 -23.84 -1.00
C ARG A 52 6.68 -24.54 -1.16
N THR A 53 5.60 -23.80 -0.92
CA THR A 53 4.23 -24.23 -1.17
C THR A 53 3.87 -24.03 -2.64
N VAL A 54 2.86 -24.76 -3.12
CA VAL A 54 2.36 -24.62 -4.50
C VAL A 54 1.92 -23.17 -4.77
N THR A 55 1.22 -22.56 -3.81
CA THR A 55 0.80 -21.16 -3.85
C THR A 55 1.97 -20.18 -3.74
N GLY A 56 3.00 -20.51 -2.97
CA GLY A 56 4.25 -19.72 -2.91
C GLY A 56 4.97 -19.68 -4.26
N ASN A 57 5.07 -20.82 -4.97
CA ASN A 57 5.67 -20.87 -6.30
C ASN A 57 4.85 -20.07 -7.35
N CYS A 58 3.51 -20.13 -7.26
CA CYS A 58 2.64 -19.28 -8.08
C CYS A 58 2.91 -17.81 -7.80
N LEU A 59 2.94 -17.43 -6.52
CA LEU A 59 3.11 -16.05 -6.10
C LEU A 59 4.49 -15.52 -6.50
N GLN A 60 5.53 -16.35 -6.42
CA GLN A 60 6.86 -15.99 -6.87
C GLN A 60 6.89 -15.66 -8.37
N ALA A 61 6.15 -16.40 -9.21
CA ALA A 61 6.05 -16.13 -10.65
C ALA A 61 5.35 -14.78 -10.91
N GLU A 62 4.27 -14.51 -10.19
CA GLU A 62 3.48 -13.29 -10.30
C GLU A 62 4.22 -12.02 -9.85
N THR A 63 5.09 -12.16 -8.87
CA THR A 63 5.86 -11.06 -8.26
C THR A 63 7.20 -10.82 -8.93
N GLN A 64 7.62 -11.63 -9.92
CA GLN A 64 8.89 -11.39 -10.63
C GLN A 64 8.94 -10.02 -11.30
N ARG A 65 7.80 -9.55 -11.82
CA ARG A 65 7.66 -8.22 -12.43
C ARG A 65 7.89 -7.06 -11.44
N TRP A 66 7.82 -7.31 -10.14
CA TRP A 66 8.04 -6.30 -9.11
C TRP A 66 9.50 -6.10 -8.74
N ARG A 67 10.36 -7.09 -9.02
CA ARG A 67 11.81 -7.00 -8.74
C ARG A 67 12.44 -5.73 -9.30
N PRO A 68 12.30 -5.38 -10.60
CA PRO A 68 12.88 -4.15 -11.10
C PRO A 68 12.35 -2.91 -10.35
N ILE A 69 11.06 -2.86 -10.00
CA ILE A 69 10.48 -1.72 -9.27
C ILE A 69 11.17 -1.54 -7.91
N VAL A 70 11.33 -2.64 -7.16
CA VAL A 70 11.98 -2.63 -5.84
C VAL A 70 13.48 -2.36 -5.96
N ASP A 71 14.16 -2.94 -6.94
CA ASP A 71 15.61 -2.78 -7.17
C ASP A 71 15.99 -1.33 -7.53
N HIS A 72 15.08 -0.61 -8.21
CA HIS A 72 15.22 0.83 -8.48
C HIS A 72 14.82 1.71 -7.29
N GLY A 73 14.29 1.13 -6.22
CA GLY A 73 13.81 1.85 -5.04
C GLY A 73 12.47 2.57 -5.25
N ASN A 74 11.66 2.08 -6.19
CA ASN A 74 10.35 2.64 -6.54
C ASN A 74 9.19 1.92 -5.86
N GLY A 75 9.47 0.97 -4.96
CA GLY A 75 8.43 0.34 -4.17
C GLY A 75 8.93 -0.52 -3.02
N LEU A 76 7.98 -0.96 -2.19
CA LEU A 76 8.20 -1.88 -1.08
C LEU A 76 7.37 -3.13 -1.28
N ILE A 77 7.98 -4.29 -1.09
CA ILE A 77 7.30 -5.58 -1.10
C ILE A 77 7.09 -6.08 0.32
N GLY A 78 5.97 -6.74 0.57
CA GLY A 78 5.75 -7.55 1.77
C GLY A 78 4.98 -8.82 1.47
N TRP A 79 5.16 -9.82 2.32
CA TRP A 79 4.65 -11.16 2.13
C TRP A 79 3.78 -11.56 3.31
N THR A 80 2.68 -12.26 3.03
CA THR A 80 1.81 -12.82 4.04
C THR A 80 1.66 -14.31 3.76
N ASP A 81 2.41 -15.11 4.50
CA ASP A 81 2.40 -16.57 4.42
C ASP A 81 1.54 -17.12 5.58
N GLY A 82 0.41 -17.74 5.25
CA GLY A 82 -0.29 -18.66 6.16
C GLY A 82 -0.60 -18.16 7.57
N GLY A 83 -0.81 -16.85 7.77
CA GLY A 83 -1.15 -16.26 9.08
C GLY A 83 0.02 -15.63 9.84
N ALA A 84 1.26 -15.75 9.36
CA ALA A 84 2.39 -14.96 9.86
C ALA A 84 2.63 -13.80 8.90
N GLN A 85 2.32 -12.59 9.36
CA GLN A 85 2.51 -11.36 8.60
C GLN A 85 3.99 -10.98 8.62
N GLU A 86 4.72 -11.24 7.54
CA GLU A 86 6.03 -10.65 7.35
C GLU A 86 5.80 -9.19 6.95
N GLN A 87 5.98 -8.30 7.92
CA GLN A 87 5.62 -6.89 7.83
C GLN A 87 6.31 -6.24 6.62
N VAL A 88 5.51 -5.63 5.73
CA VAL A 88 6.01 -4.61 4.79
C VAL A 88 6.87 -3.63 5.61
N SER A 89 8.02 -3.22 5.08
CA SER A 89 8.91 -2.23 5.72
C SER A 89 8.32 -0.79 5.70
N GLY A 90 7.04 -0.66 6.04
CA GLY A 90 6.22 0.54 6.02
C GLY A 90 4.71 0.22 5.95
N PRO A 91 3.84 1.23 6.17
CA PRO A 91 2.39 1.07 6.01
C PRO A 91 2.00 0.92 4.54
N ALA A 92 1.18 -0.06 4.20
CA ALA A 92 0.66 -0.23 2.83
C ALA A 92 -0.56 0.67 2.60
N VAL A 93 -0.32 1.98 2.55
CA VAL A 93 -1.36 3.01 2.43
C VAL A 93 -1.29 3.75 1.11
N VAL A 94 -2.44 4.16 0.59
CA VAL A 94 -2.59 5.10 -0.53
C VAL A 94 -3.45 6.28 -0.10
N GLY A 95 -3.21 7.46 -0.67
CA GLY A 95 -3.96 8.65 -0.31
C GLY A 95 -3.75 9.81 -1.28
N ASN A 96 -4.51 10.89 -1.07
CA ASN A 96 -4.41 12.13 -1.83
C ASN A 96 -4.44 13.39 -0.93
N GLY A 97 -4.25 13.24 0.37
CA GLY A 97 -4.37 14.30 1.38
C GLY A 97 -5.79 14.62 1.86
N HIS A 98 -6.82 14.09 1.19
CA HIS A 98 -8.21 14.14 1.65
C HIS A 98 -8.65 12.80 2.23
N LEU A 99 -8.28 11.72 1.54
CA LEU A 99 -8.55 10.34 1.91
C LEU A 99 -7.23 9.60 2.06
N LEU A 100 -7.19 8.65 2.99
CA LEU A 100 -6.11 7.68 3.12
C LEU A 100 -6.72 6.30 3.39
N VAL A 101 -6.32 5.32 2.58
CA VAL A 101 -6.78 3.93 2.69
C VAL A 101 -5.59 3.05 3.04
N ASP A 102 -5.73 2.27 4.11
CA ASP A 102 -4.80 1.18 4.44
C ASP A 102 -5.28 -0.11 3.77
N ALA A 103 -4.49 -0.61 2.81
CA ALA A 103 -4.82 -1.80 2.04
C ALA A 103 -4.73 -3.11 2.83
N ILE A 104 -4.02 -3.12 3.97
CA ILE A 104 -3.89 -4.30 4.83
C ILE A 104 -5.05 -4.37 5.81
N SER A 105 -5.26 -3.29 6.57
CA SER A 105 -6.31 -3.25 7.60
C SER A 105 -7.70 -2.93 7.04
N ASN A 106 -7.78 -2.51 5.76
CA ASN A 106 -8.99 -2.07 5.09
C ASN A 106 -9.70 -0.96 5.88
N GLN A 107 -8.92 0.04 6.30
CA GLN A 107 -9.38 1.19 7.06
C GLN A 107 -9.35 2.45 6.21
N LEU A 108 -10.40 3.26 6.32
CA LEU A 108 -10.49 4.57 5.70
C LEU A 108 -10.28 5.67 6.75
N TRP A 109 -9.32 6.55 6.47
CA TRP A 109 -9.09 7.80 7.16
C TRP A 109 -9.50 8.98 6.28
N VAL A 110 -10.16 9.95 6.89
CA VAL A 110 -10.64 11.15 6.20
C VAL A 110 -10.07 12.41 6.85
N ALA A 111 -9.59 13.34 6.03
CA ALA A 111 -9.14 14.64 6.49
C ALA A 111 -10.32 15.61 6.57
N SER A 112 -10.40 16.36 7.66
CA SER A 112 -11.12 17.63 7.70
C SER A 112 -10.11 18.73 7.46
N ILE A 113 -10.15 19.31 6.28
CA ILE A 113 -9.34 20.47 5.95
C ILE A 113 -9.99 21.68 6.61
N SER A 114 -9.35 22.21 7.65
CA SER A 114 -9.74 23.47 8.28
C SER A 114 -9.07 24.63 7.53
N PRO A 115 -9.75 25.76 7.29
CA PRO A 115 -9.13 26.96 6.74
C PRO A 115 -7.99 27.53 7.61
N THR A 116 -7.83 27.04 8.85
CA THR A 116 -6.76 27.43 9.78
C THR A 116 -5.46 26.63 9.63
N GLY A 117 -5.30 25.81 8.58
CA GLY A 117 -4.01 25.19 8.20
C GLY A 117 -3.58 23.94 8.98
N SER A 118 -4.35 23.48 9.97
CA SER A 118 -4.15 22.18 10.62
C SER A 118 -5.29 21.24 10.24
N SER A 119 -5.05 20.41 9.22
CA SER A 119 -5.98 19.36 8.83
C SER A 119 -5.95 18.24 9.87
N LYS A 120 -7.10 17.98 10.49
CA LYS A 120 -7.26 16.83 11.40
C LYS A 120 -7.71 15.63 10.59
N VAL A 121 -7.18 14.45 10.92
CA VAL A 121 -7.54 13.20 10.25
C VAL A 121 -8.35 12.34 11.21
N TYR A 122 -9.39 11.70 10.70
CA TYR A 122 -10.31 10.88 11.47
C TYR A 122 -10.41 9.48 10.86
N LEU A 123 -10.21 8.45 11.68
CA LEU A 123 -10.49 7.07 11.31
C LEU A 123 -12.01 6.87 11.25
N THR A 124 -12.48 6.21 10.20
CA THR A 124 -13.89 5.87 10.01
C THR A 124 -14.13 4.37 10.28
N ASP A 125 -15.36 4.02 10.67
CA ASP A 125 -15.79 2.62 10.78
C ASP A 125 -16.21 2.04 9.39
N TYR A 126 -16.02 2.79 8.30
CA TYR A 126 -16.34 2.35 6.93
C TYR A 126 -15.18 1.53 6.34
N VAL A 127 -15.54 0.47 5.62
CA VAL A 127 -14.62 -0.48 4.99
C VAL A 127 -14.56 -0.17 3.49
N PRO A 128 -13.48 0.46 2.98
CA PRO A 128 -13.44 1.00 1.61
C PRO A 128 -13.18 -0.02 0.50
N LEU A 129 -12.57 -1.18 0.81
CA LEU A 129 -12.16 -2.17 -0.19
C LEU A 129 -13.03 -3.42 -0.13
N GLN A 130 -13.36 -3.93 -1.32
CA GLN A 130 -14.07 -5.20 -1.50
C GLN A 130 -13.11 -6.36 -1.28
N ALA A 131 -13.42 -7.25 -0.33
CA ALA A 131 -12.60 -8.43 -0.06
C ALA A 131 -13.21 -9.67 -0.72
N LEU A 132 -12.44 -10.32 -1.60
CA LEU A 132 -12.83 -11.57 -2.27
C LEU A 132 -12.38 -12.79 -1.45
N LYS A 133 -13.32 -13.64 -1.08
CA LYS A 133 -13.06 -14.89 -0.35
C LYS A 133 -13.42 -16.10 -1.21
N PRO A 134 -12.44 -16.93 -1.61
CA PRO A 134 -12.73 -18.14 -2.37
C PRO A 134 -13.45 -19.18 -1.49
N LEU A 135 -14.54 -19.77 -1.99
CA LEU A 135 -15.37 -20.71 -1.22
C LEU A 135 -14.65 -22.01 -0.82
N ASN A 136 -13.77 -22.51 -1.69
CA ASN A 136 -13.12 -23.82 -1.52
C ASN A 136 -11.62 -23.67 -1.27
N LEU A 137 -11.22 -22.76 -0.38
CA LEU A 137 -9.81 -22.46 -0.14
C LEU A 137 -9.07 -23.63 0.52
N ARG A 138 -7.99 -24.12 -0.09
CA ARG A 138 -7.07 -25.09 0.52
C ARG A 138 -5.80 -24.43 1.05
N SER A 139 -5.23 -23.56 0.23
CA SER A 139 -4.04 -22.77 0.56
C SER A 139 -4.10 -21.45 -0.19
N ALA A 140 -3.52 -20.42 0.42
CA ALA A 140 -3.31 -19.13 -0.19
C ALA A 140 -1.95 -18.58 0.23
N SER A 141 -1.31 -17.87 -0.68
CA SER A 141 -0.15 -17.03 -0.42
C SER A 141 -0.43 -15.66 -1.01
N ARG A 142 -0.10 -14.59 -0.28
CA ARG A 142 -0.36 -13.21 -0.72
C ARG A 142 0.89 -12.34 -0.58
N ALA A 143 1.11 -11.50 -1.58
CA ALA A 143 2.13 -10.47 -1.58
C ALA A 143 1.50 -9.10 -1.85
N LEU A 144 2.16 -8.06 -1.35
CA LEU A 144 1.77 -6.66 -1.52
C LEU A 144 2.96 -5.86 -2.04
N LEU A 145 2.72 -4.96 -2.98
CA LEU A 145 3.64 -3.95 -3.47
C LEU A 145 3.06 -2.57 -3.22
N VAL A 146 3.79 -1.72 -2.49
CA VAL A 146 3.53 -0.28 -2.48
C VAL A 146 4.34 0.32 -3.64
N HIS A 147 3.67 0.87 -4.64
CA HIS A 147 4.32 1.43 -5.83
C HIS A 147 4.38 2.96 -5.72
N PHE A 148 5.57 3.49 -5.46
CA PHE A 148 5.77 4.90 -5.19
C PHE A 148 5.48 5.79 -6.40
N GLN A 149 5.93 5.34 -7.58
CA GLN A 149 5.80 6.16 -8.80
C GLN A 149 4.38 6.23 -9.35
N GLU A 150 3.59 5.18 -9.15
CA GLU A 150 2.22 5.10 -9.66
C GLU A 150 1.17 5.47 -8.62
N GLY A 151 1.57 5.74 -7.37
CA GLY A 151 0.62 6.16 -6.35
C GLY A 151 -0.33 5.08 -5.84
N LEU A 152 0.01 3.80 -6.03
CA LEU A 152 -0.89 2.68 -5.81
C LEU A 152 -0.33 1.63 -4.85
N VAL A 153 -1.24 0.83 -4.29
CA VAL A 153 -0.89 -0.43 -3.63
C VAL A 153 -1.45 -1.57 -4.47
N GLN A 154 -0.56 -2.48 -4.87
CA GLN A 154 -0.90 -3.68 -5.61
C GLN A 154 -0.85 -4.90 -4.69
N SER A 155 -1.88 -5.72 -4.73
CA SER A 155 -1.95 -7.00 -4.04
C SER A 155 -2.02 -8.13 -5.04
N VAL A 156 -1.28 -9.21 -4.79
CA VAL A 156 -1.45 -10.47 -5.52
C VAL A 156 -1.66 -11.59 -4.52
N GLN A 157 -2.73 -12.36 -4.72
CA GLN A 157 -3.01 -13.55 -3.95
C GLN A 157 -3.13 -14.75 -4.90
N CYS A 158 -2.29 -15.75 -4.70
CA CYS A 158 -2.42 -17.05 -5.35
C CYS A 158 -3.24 -17.97 -4.46
N VAL A 159 -4.32 -18.52 -5.00
CA VAL A 159 -5.22 -19.43 -4.28
C VAL A 159 -5.27 -20.79 -4.95
N GLN A 160 -5.29 -21.83 -4.12
CA GLN A 160 -5.47 -23.20 -4.55
C GLN A 160 -6.82 -23.70 -4.04
N THR A 161 -7.73 -24.00 -4.97
CA THR A 161 -9.09 -24.48 -4.65
C THR A 161 -9.28 -25.97 -4.90
N GLY A 162 -8.49 -26.55 -5.80
CA GLY A 162 -8.50 -27.97 -6.16
C GLY A 162 -7.34 -28.78 -5.55
N ALA A 163 -7.38 -30.10 -5.75
CA ALA A 163 -6.32 -31.01 -5.31
C ALA A 163 -5.07 -31.01 -6.23
N SER A 164 -5.02 -30.14 -7.24
CA SER A 164 -3.85 -30.06 -8.13
C SER A 164 -2.63 -29.63 -7.34
N HIS A 165 -1.51 -30.32 -7.52
CA HIS A 165 -0.22 -29.98 -6.91
C HIS A 165 0.64 -29.09 -7.83
N SER A 166 0.08 -28.63 -8.96
CA SER A 166 0.77 -27.77 -9.93
C SER A 166 0.53 -26.30 -9.60
N SER A 167 1.62 -25.51 -9.55
CA SER A 167 1.52 -24.06 -9.39
C SER A 167 0.92 -23.36 -10.61
N ARG A 168 0.87 -24.04 -11.78
CA ARG A 168 0.26 -23.52 -13.00
C ARG A 168 -1.27 -23.52 -12.97
N ASP A 169 -1.86 -24.28 -12.05
CA ASP A 169 -3.32 -24.37 -11.89
C ASP A 169 -3.83 -23.46 -10.77
N CYS A 170 -2.96 -22.65 -10.16
CA CYS A 170 -3.35 -21.69 -9.13
C CYS A 170 -4.16 -20.56 -9.75
N VAL A 171 -5.26 -20.19 -9.09
CA VAL A 171 -6.04 -19.01 -9.45
C VAL A 171 -5.34 -17.79 -8.86
N THR A 172 -5.14 -16.75 -9.68
CA THR A 172 -4.49 -15.51 -9.25
C THR A 172 -5.53 -14.41 -9.10
N LEU A 173 -5.50 -13.74 -7.96
CA LEU A 173 -6.28 -12.54 -7.66
C LEU A 173 -5.31 -11.37 -7.58
N ARG A 174 -5.44 -10.41 -8.47
CA ARG A 174 -4.67 -9.16 -8.50
C ARG A 174 -5.59 -8.01 -8.16
N GLU A 175 -5.17 -7.16 -7.23
CA GLU A 175 -5.91 -5.97 -6.83
C GLU A 175 -5.00 -4.75 -6.93
N ASP A 176 -5.40 -3.74 -7.69
CA ASP A 176 -4.74 -2.43 -7.69
C ASP A 176 -5.64 -1.45 -6.94
N ILE A 177 -5.11 -0.79 -5.90
CA ILE A 177 -5.86 0.10 -5.02
C ILE A 177 -5.28 1.50 -5.17
N ILE A 178 -6.13 2.46 -5.53
CA ILE A 178 -5.78 3.87 -5.65
C ILE A 178 -6.76 4.76 -4.90
N VAL A 179 -6.23 5.85 -4.36
CA VAL A 179 -6.99 7.04 -4.00
C VAL A 179 -6.65 8.11 -5.04
N HIS A 180 -7.64 8.57 -5.80
CA HIS A 180 -7.39 9.34 -7.01
C HIS A 180 -6.69 10.68 -6.70
N ARG A 181 -5.65 11.03 -7.48
CA ARG A 181 -4.79 12.17 -7.14
C ARG A 181 -5.46 13.51 -7.46
N SER A 182 -6.11 13.60 -8.62
CA SER A 182 -6.79 14.81 -9.11
C SER A 182 -8.28 14.91 -8.74
N ARG A 183 -8.82 13.88 -8.07
CA ARG A 183 -10.24 13.78 -7.70
C ARG A 183 -10.31 13.46 -6.21
N PRO A 184 -10.47 14.47 -5.35
CA PRO A 184 -10.27 14.32 -3.90
C PRO A 184 -11.10 13.24 -3.22
N HIS A 185 -12.25 12.88 -3.79
CA HIS A 185 -13.22 12.00 -3.15
C HIS A 185 -13.19 10.56 -3.70
N VAL A 186 -12.38 10.26 -4.71
CA VAL A 186 -12.49 8.99 -5.45
C VAL A 186 -11.52 7.94 -4.92
N ILE A 187 -12.06 6.75 -4.63
CA ILE A 187 -11.31 5.52 -4.36
C ILE A 187 -11.66 4.52 -5.47
N LEU A 188 -10.63 3.92 -6.08
CA LEU A 188 -10.79 2.88 -7.09
C LEU A 188 -9.99 1.65 -6.70
N GLN A 189 -10.64 0.49 -6.75
CA GLN A 189 -10.03 -0.82 -6.61
C GLN A 189 -10.31 -1.62 -7.88
N ARG A 190 -9.26 -1.95 -8.63
CA ARG A 190 -9.31 -2.82 -9.79
C ARG A 190 -9.05 -4.24 -9.34
N ILE A 191 -10.00 -5.14 -9.59
CA ILE A 191 -9.95 -6.55 -9.23
C ILE A 191 -9.82 -7.35 -10.52
N HIS A 192 -8.73 -8.09 -10.65
CA HIS A 192 -8.50 -8.98 -11.79
C HIS A 192 -8.26 -10.41 -11.29
N VAL A 193 -9.00 -11.36 -11.84
CA VAL A 193 -8.90 -12.77 -11.51
C VAL A 193 -8.54 -13.56 -12.76
N SER A 194 -7.46 -14.32 -12.71
CA SER A 194 -7.11 -15.28 -13.77
C SER A 194 -7.24 -16.70 -13.23
N ASN A 195 -8.05 -17.51 -13.90
CA ASN A 195 -8.29 -18.91 -13.54
C ASN A 195 -7.72 -19.83 -14.63
N PRO A 196 -6.45 -20.25 -14.51
CA PRO A 196 -5.84 -21.19 -15.45
C PRO A 196 -6.24 -22.65 -15.19
N SER A 197 -7.05 -22.95 -14.18
CA SER A 197 -7.43 -24.33 -13.84
C SER A 197 -8.51 -24.88 -14.76
N ASP A 198 -8.72 -26.20 -14.71
CA ASP A 198 -9.80 -26.91 -15.42
C ASP A 198 -11.14 -26.87 -14.67
N ARG A 199 -11.28 -26.02 -13.65
CA ARG A 199 -12.50 -25.91 -12.82
C ARG A 199 -12.88 -24.46 -12.61
N GLY A 200 -14.18 -24.19 -12.49
CA GLY A 200 -14.66 -22.88 -12.07
C GLY A 200 -14.32 -22.61 -10.60
N THR A 201 -14.03 -21.35 -10.28
CA THR A 201 -13.86 -20.87 -8.90
C THR A 201 -14.91 -19.83 -8.57
N ILE A 202 -15.49 -19.94 -7.38
CA ILE A 202 -16.49 -18.99 -6.87
C ILE A 202 -15.88 -18.21 -5.72
N PHE A 203 -15.99 -16.89 -5.81
CA PHE A 203 -15.62 -15.94 -4.79
C PHE A 203 -16.87 -15.33 -4.17
N GLU A 204 -16.90 -15.27 -2.84
CA GLU A 204 -17.86 -14.47 -2.10
C GLU A 204 -17.22 -13.12 -1.80
N LEU A 205 -17.94 -12.05 -2.13
CA LEU A 205 -17.53 -10.70 -1.78
C LEU A 205 -18.05 -10.39 -0.37
N THR A 206 -17.20 -9.76 0.43
CA THR A 206 -17.63 -9.25 1.73
C THR A 206 -18.46 -7.99 1.48
N ASP A 207 -19.76 -8.05 1.78
CA ASP A 207 -20.65 -6.90 1.58
C ASP A 207 -20.13 -5.66 2.33
N ILE A 208 -20.13 -4.51 1.65
CA ILE A 208 -19.86 -3.18 2.24
C ILE A 208 -21.02 -2.76 3.19
N VAL A 209 -22.08 -3.58 3.30
CA VAL A 209 -23.22 -3.30 4.16
C VAL A 209 -22.75 -3.17 5.61
N PRO A 210 -23.00 -2.02 6.27
CA PRO A 210 -22.56 -1.83 7.63
C PRO A 210 -23.17 -2.89 8.57
N ALA A 211 -22.35 -3.49 9.44
CA ALA A 211 -22.81 -4.50 10.38
C ALA A 211 -23.94 -3.97 11.27
N ALA A 212 -24.82 -4.86 11.75
CA ALA A 212 -25.91 -4.50 12.65
C ALA A 212 -25.35 -3.80 13.91
N GLY A 213 -25.80 -2.57 14.17
CA GLY A 213 -25.28 -1.72 15.25
C GLY A 213 -24.14 -0.77 14.87
N SER A 214 -23.72 -0.74 13.60
CA SER A 214 -22.75 0.26 13.13
C SER A 214 -23.34 1.68 13.15
N LYS A 215 -22.44 2.69 13.16
CA LYS A 215 -22.82 4.11 13.02
C LYS A 215 -23.16 4.51 11.58
N PHE A 216 -23.17 3.56 10.67
CA PHE A 216 -23.44 3.76 9.26
C PHE A 216 -24.78 3.13 8.87
N SER A 217 -25.56 3.84 8.04
CA SER A 217 -26.74 3.32 7.37
C SER A 217 -26.49 3.26 5.88
N SER A 218 -27.16 2.34 5.17
CA SER A 218 -27.07 2.22 3.71
C SER A 218 -28.44 2.31 3.07
N SER A 219 -28.51 2.95 1.90
CA SER A 219 -29.65 2.96 0.99
C SER A 219 -29.20 2.61 -0.43
N LEU A 220 -30.08 2.00 -1.21
CA LEU A 220 -29.87 1.83 -2.64
C LEU A 220 -30.36 3.09 -3.35
N GLU A 221 -29.50 3.70 -4.15
CA GLU A 221 -29.81 4.90 -4.92
C GLU A 221 -29.66 4.62 -6.41
N LYS A 222 -30.40 5.39 -7.20
CA LYS A 222 -30.33 5.37 -8.65
C LYS A 222 -30.14 6.79 -9.17
N HIS A 223 -29.15 6.98 -10.04
CA HIS A 223 -28.91 8.25 -10.72
C HIS A 223 -28.80 7.98 -12.23
N GLY A 224 -29.80 8.43 -12.99
CA GLY A 224 -29.98 8.00 -14.38
C GLY A 224 -30.21 6.49 -14.46
N ASP A 225 -29.42 5.78 -15.27
CA ASP A 225 -29.48 4.32 -15.43
C ASP A 225 -28.53 3.55 -14.50
N GLN A 226 -27.80 4.24 -13.64
CA GLN A 226 -26.79 3.65 -12.77
C GLN A 226 -27.31 3.46 -11.35
N GLU A 227 -27.14 2.25 -10.81
CA GLU A 227 -27.47 1.92 -9.42
C GLU A 227 -26.20 1.82 -8.56
N PHE A 228 -26.24 2.43 -7.38
CA PHE A 228 -25.15 2.40 -6.41
C PHE A 228 -25.69 2.41 -4.97
N LEU A 229 -24.84 2.03 -4.03
CA LEU A 229 -25.17 2.08 -2.60
C LEU A 229 -24.70 3.40 -2.03
N LEU A 230 -25.56 4.07 -1.27
CA LEU A 230 -25.24 5.27 -0.53
C LEU A 230 -25.14 4.91 0.96
N VAL A 231 -23.97 5.10 1.53
CA VAL A 231 -23.65 4.74 2.92
C VAL A 231 -23.37 6.03 3.69
N SER A 232 -24.16 6.33 4.72
CA SER A 232 -24.04 7.55 5.52
C SER A 232 -23.69 7.20 6.95
N GLY A 233 -22.72 7.88 7.57
CA GLY A 233 -22.35 7.65 8.96
C GLY A 233 -21.73 8.84 9.65
N ARG A 234 -21.35 8.61 10.91
CA ARG A 234 -20.88 9.66 11.84
C ARG A 234 -19.57 9.23 12.49
N VAL A 235 -18.62 10.14 12.52
CA VAL A 235 -17.35 9.98 13.24
C VAL A 235 -17.30 10.97 14.39
N LEU A 236 -17.18 10.45 15.61
CA LEU A 236 -17.12 11.27 16.81
C LEU A 236 -15.72 11.83 17.01
N THR A 237 -15.63 13.13 17.27
CA THR A 237 -14.36 13.79 17.59
C THR A 237 -14.18 13.91 19.11
N GLU A 238 -12.95 14.12 19.56
CA GLU A 238 -12.61 14.32 20.99
C GLU A 238 -13.40 15.44 21.66
N LYS A 239 -13.80 16.48 20.90
CA LYS A 239 -14.51 17.67 21.40
C LYS A 239 -16.04 17.55 21.33
N LYS A 240 -16.59 16.34 21.20
CA LYS A 240 -18.03 16.07 21.00
C LYS A 240 -18.64 16.67 19.71
N ASN A 241 -17.82 17.23 18.82
CA ASN A 241 -18.23 17.55 17.47
C ASN A 241 -18.30 16.26 16.65
N ILE A 242 -19.06 16.29 15.56
CA ILE A 242 -19.32 15.15 14.69
C ILE A 242 -18.83 15.49 13.29
N VAL A 243 -18.07 14.58 12.69
CA VAL A 243 -17.76 14.59 11.26
C VAL A 243 -18.75 13.65 10.58
N LEU A 244 -19.46 14.15 9.57
CA LEU A 244 -20.35 13.33 8.76
C LEU A 244 -19.56 12.75 7.60
N VAL A 245 -19.84 11.49 7.29
CA VAL A 245 -19.22 10.78 6.17
C VAL A 245 -20.34 10.21 5.32
N VAL A 246 -20.30 10.50 4.02
CA VAL A 246 -21.21 9.93 3.04
C VAL A 246 -20.38 9.29 1.94
N VAL A 247 -20.67 8.03 1.65
CA VAL A 247 -19.98 7.25 0.61
C VAL A 247 -21.00 6.76 -0.40
N ALA A 248 -20.82 7.13 -1.67
CA ALA A 248 -21.52 6.49 -2.78
C ALA A 248 -20.59 5.42 -3.37
N THR A 249 -21.03 4.17 -3.45
CA THR A 249 -20.18 3.06 -3.91
C THR A 249 -20.90 2.18 -4.93
N LYS A 250 -20.18 1.79 -5.99
CA LYS A 250 -20.73 0.95 -7.05
C LYS A 250 -21.19 -0.37 -6.45
N LYS A 251 -22.42 -0.76 -6.77
CA LYS A 251 -22.94 -2.07 -6.38
C LYS A 251 -22.26 -3.16 -7.21
N ILE A 252 -21.67 -4.14 -6.54
CA ILE A 252 -21.06 -5.32 -7.16
C ILE A 252 -21.86 -6.55 -6.73
N ALA A 253 -21.88 -7.59 -7.56
CA ALA A 253 -22.51 -8.85 -7.21
C ALA A 253 -21.85 -9.48 -5.98
N SER A 254 -22.64 -9.99 -5.03
CA SER A 254 -22.13 -10.62 -3.80
C SER A 254 -21.39 -11.93 -4.06
N LYS A 255 -21.59 -12.54 -5.24
CA LYS A 255 -20.90 -13.74 -5.69
C LYS A 255 -20.33 -13.50 -7.08
N LEU A 256 -19.06 -13.85 -7.23
CA LEU A 256 -18.35 -13.82 -8.50
C LEU A 256 -17.96 -15.25 -8.89
N GLN A 257 -18.39 -15.67 -10.07
CA GLN A 257 -18.01 -16.96 -10.64
C GLN A 257 -17.04 -16.74 -11.79
N VAL A 258 -15.82 -17.26 -11.65
CA VAL A 258 -14.81 -17.24 -12.71
C VAL A 258 -14.71 -18.65 -13.29
N THR A 259 -15.02 -18.77 -14.58
CA THR A 259 -15.01 -20.05 -15.30
C THR A 259 -13.59 -20.61 -15.44
N MET A 260 -13.47 -21.85 -15.88
CA MET A 260 -12.16 -22.47 -16.17
C MET A 260 -11.50 -21.78 -17.38
N LYS A 261 -10.17 -21.72 -17.37
CA LYS A 261 -9.35 -21.12 -18.45
C LYS A 261 -9.82 -19.73 -18.89
N SER A 262 -10.26 -18.92 -17.93
CA SER A 262 -10.80 -17.59 -18.21
C SER A 262 -10.26 -16.55 -17.26
N GLU A 263 -10.34 -15.30 -17.69
CA GLU A 263 -10.01 -14.13 -16.89
C GLU A 263 -11.27 -13.29 -16.65
N PHE A 264 -11.26 -12.57 -15.54
CA PHE A 264 -12.36 -11.69 -15.15
C PHE A 264 -11.79 -10.41 -14.54
N THR A 265 -12.39 -9.27 -14.89
CA THR A 265 -12.02 -7.97 -14.36
C THR A 265 -13.26 -7.24 -13.86
N GLU A 266 -13.19 -6.70 -12.65
CA GLU A 266 -14.21 -5.85 -12.04
C GLU A 266 -13.56 -4.63 -11.38
N HIS A 267 -14.31 -3.55 -11.28
CA HIS A 267 -13.85 -2.30 -10.68
C HIS A 267 -14.80 -1.89 -9.57
N ALA A 268 -14.30 -1.84 -8.34
CA ALA A 268 -15.00 -1.22 -7.24
C ALA A 268 -14.64 0.27 -7.19
N LEU A 269 -15.65 1.12 -7.26
CA LEU A 269 -15.52 2.57 -7.30
C LEU A 269 -16.33 3.16 -6.16
N SER A 270 -15.71 4.07 -5.39
CA SER A 270 -16.38 4.78 -4.30
C SER A 270 -16.05 6.27 -4.34
N VAL A 271 -17.05 7.10 -4.02
CA VAL A 271 -16.94 8.55 -3.84
C VAL A 271 -17.24 8.88 -2.38
N VAL A 272 -16.29 9.50 -1.69
CA VAL A 272 -16.35 9.80 -0.25
C VAL A 272 -16.39 11.30 -0.01
N TYR A 273 -17.50 11.77 0.57
CA TYR A 273 -17.68 13.14 1.02
C TYR A 273 -17.68 13.23 2.54
N THR A 274 -17.05 14.26 3.07
CA THR A 274 -17.00 14.53 4.51
C THR A 274 -17.37 15.97 4.84
N SER A 275 -17.91 16.19 6.05
CA SER A 275 -18.11 17.53 6.59
C SER A 275 -16.90 18.00 7.40
N GLU A 276 -16.80 19.31 7.61
CA GLU A 276 -16.07 19.82 8.77
C GLU A 276 -16.73 19.33 10.09
N PRO A 277 -16.02 19.36 11.23
CA PRO A 277 -16.59 19.04 12.53
C PRO A 277 -17.75 19.99 12.86
N ILE A 278 -18.97 19.46 12.88
CA ILE A 278 -20.19 20.21 13.21
C ILE A 278 -20.76 19.79 14.55
N ASP A 279 -21.63 20.63 15.10
CA ASP A 279 -22.49 20.30 16.21
C ASP A 279 -23.73 19.51 15.73
N GLY A 280 -24.48 18.95 16.68
CA GLY A 280 -25.65 18.11 16.37
C GLY A 280 -26.83 18.85 15.72
N THR A 281 -26.80 20.19 15.64
CA THR A 281 -27.95 20.98 15.17
C THR A 281 -28.09 21.02 13.65
N LYS A 282 -26.98 20.86 12.91
CA LYS A 282 -26.93 20.96 11.44
C LYS A 282 -26.86 19.61 10.72
N LEU A 283 -27.17 18.52 11.40
CA LEU A 283 -26.95 17.16 10.90
C LEU A 283 -27.70 16.89 9.59
N GLU A 284 -29.01 17.15 9.56
CA GLU A 284 -29.85 16.76 8.42
C GLU A 284 -29.54 17.56 7.16
N ASP A 285 -29.40 18.88 7.30
CA ASP A 285 -29.01 19.77 6.20
C ASP A 285 -27.64 19.40 5.63
N THR A 286 -26.68 19.08 6.51
CA THR A 286 -25.32 18.72 6.09
C THR A 286 -25.32 17.34 5.42
N PHE A 287 -26.02 16.35 5.97
CA PHE A 287 -26.18 15.06 5.29
C PHE A 287 -26.82 15.21 3.92
N SER A 288 -27.89 15.99 3.80
CA SER A 288 -28.59 16.20 2.52
C SER A 288 -27.64 16.78 1.47
N LYS A 289 -26.84 17.79 1.82
CA LYS A 289 -25.83 18.36 0.92
C LYS A 289 -24.76 17.36 0.52
N LEU A 290 -24.20 16.61 1.47
CA LEU A 290 -23.16 15.61 1.19
C LEU A 290 -23.69 14.44 0.34
N ARG A 291 -24.94 14.01 0.58
CA ARG A 291 -25.60 12.97 -0.22
C ARG A 291 -25.79 13.40 -1.66
N GLU A 292 -26.30 14.60 -1.91
CA GLU A 292 -26.47 15.10 -3.28
C GLU A 292 -25.13 15.30 -3.99
N ALA A 293 -24.10 15.79 -3.30
CA ALA A 293 -22.75 15.91 -3.86
C ALA A 293 -22.16 14.54 -4.22
N ALA A 294 -22.25 13.56 -3.31
CA ALA A 294 -21.76 12.20 -3.55
C ALA A 294 -22.51 11.50 -4.68
N LYS A 295 -23.83 11.67 -4.79
CA LYS A 295 -24.64 11.12 -5.89
C LYS A 295 -24.23 11.71 -7.25
N THR A 296 -24.08 13.03 -7.30
CA THR A 296 -23.72 13.75 -8.52
C THR A 296 -22.35 13.29 -9.02
N GLU A 297 -21.32 13.35 -8.17
CA GLU A 297 -19.97 12.92 -8.54
C GLU A 297 -19.92 11.42 -8.87
N MET A 298 -20.65 10.56 -8.14
CA MET A 298 -20.73 9.13 -8.46
C MET A 298 -21.26 8.88 -9.87
N GLY A 299 -22.30 9.59 -10.30
CA GLY A 299 -22.84 9.50 -11.66
C GLY A 299 -21.83 9.96 -12.72
N GLU A 300 -21.01 10.97 -12.42
CA GLU A 300 -19.96 11.44 -13.32
C GLU A 300 -18.83 10.40 -13.46
N VAL A 301 -18.30 9.89 -12.34
CA VAL A 301 -17.17 8.95 -12.37
C VAL A 301 -17.55 7.59 -12.97
N LEU A 302 -18.79 7.13 -12.75
CA LEU A 302 -19.29 5.92 -13.40
C LEU A 302 -19.46 6.09 -14.91
N ARG A 303 -19.76 7.31 -15.40
CA ARG A 303 -19.88 7.61 -16.83
C ARG A 303 -18.52 7.68 -17.53
N MET A 304 -17.49 8.20 -16.87
CA MET A 304 -16.11 8.17 -17.39
C MET A 304 -15.57 6.75 -17.50
N GLY A 305 -15.84 5.93 -16.48
CA GLY A 305 -15.36 4.56 -16.41
C GLY A 305 -14.00 4.44 -15.72
N ALA A 306 -13.74 3.25 -15.18
CA ALA A 306 -12.59 3.00 -14.31
C ALA A 306 -11.24 3.19 -15.01
N GLU A 307 -11.16 2.97 -16.32
CA GLU A 307 -9.88 3.00 -17.02
C GLU A 307 -9.38 4.40 -17.32
N GLU A 308 -10.29 5.30 -17.65
CA GLU A 308 -9.97 6.72 -17.77
C GLU A 308 -9.51 7.27 -16.41
N LEU A 309 -10.22 6.94 -15.32
CA LEU A 309 -9.82 7.34 -13.96
C LEU A 309 -8.44 6.79 -13.56
N TYR A 310 -8.13 5.55 -13.94
CA TYR A 310 -6.83 4.96 -13.65
C TYR A 310 -5.71 5.68 -14.42
N GLN A 311 -5.95 6.01 -15.70
CA GLN A 311 -5.00 6.77 -16.53
C GLN A 311 -4.80 8.20 -16.02
N GLU A 312 -5.88 8.92 -15.67
CA GLU A 312 -5.82 10.26 -15.07
C GLU A 312 -4.97 10.24 -13.78
N HIS A 313 -5.18 9.23 -12.93
CA HIS A 313 -4.39 9.07 -11.70
C HIS A 313 -2.89 8.85 -11.98
N GLN A 314 -2.56 7.93 -12.89
CA GLN A 314 -1.16 7.65 -13.25
C GLN A 314 -0.46 8.87 -13.83
N GLN A 315 -1.15 9.62 -14.71
CA GLN A 315 -0.62 10.87 -15.26
C GLN A 315 -0.36 11.90 -14.15
N ALA A 316 -1.35 12.11 -13.26
CA ALA A 316 -1.22 13.07 -12.16
C ALA A 316 -0.07 12.72 -11.20
N TRP A 317 0.21 11.44 -10.97
CA TRP A 317 1.38 11.01 -10.20
C TRP A 317 2.70 11.19 -10.96
N GLY A 318 2.72 10.92 -12.26
CA GLY A 318 3.86 11.19 -13.13
C GLY A 318 4.27 12.66 -13.08
N ASP A 319 3.31 13.57 -13.26
CA ASP A 319 3.54 15.02 -13.23
C ASP A 319 4.10 15.50 -11.88
N LEU A 320 3.67 14.86 -10.78
CA LEU A 320 4.10 15.20 -9.43
C LEU A 320 5.51 14.72 -9.07
N ILE A 321 5.93 13.60 -9.65
CA ILE A 321 7.24 13.01 -9.37
C ILE A 321 8.34 13.61 -10.25
N ILE A 322 7.99 14.05 -11.47
CA ILE A 322 8.90 14.77 -12.36
C ILE A 322 9.34 16.11 -11.75
N SER A 323 8.60 16.67 -10.80
CA SER A 323 8.84 18.00 -10.25
C SER A 323 9.98 18.13 -9.21
N GLY A 324 10.96 17.21 -9.15
CA GLY A 324 12.31 17.64 -8.73
C GLY A 324 13.14 16.83 -7.72
N VAL A 325 12.95 15.51 -7.55
CA VAL A 325 13.95 14.69 -6.81
C VAL A 325 14.16 13.34 -7.50
N GLU A 326 15.15 13.26 -8.40
CA GLU A 326 15.63 11.98 -8.94
C GLU A 326 16.95 11.61 -8.26
N MET A 327 16.96 10.55 -7.46
CA MET A 327 18.18 10.07 -6.82
C MET A 327 18.78 8.91 -7.62
N ARG A 328 19.96 9.14 -8.18
CA ARG A 328 20.83 8.06 -8.66
C ARG A 328 21.22 7.17 -7.49
N LYS A 329 21.51 5.89 -7.76
CA LYS A 329 21.99 4.94 -6.75
C LYS A 329 23.35 5.40 -6.20
N ILE A 330 23.32 6.06 -5.05
CA ILE A 330 24.52 6.49 -4.33
C ILE A 330 24.72 5.54 -3.16
N THR A 331 25.94 5.01 -3.03
CA THR A 331 26.30 3.96 -2.05
C THR A 331 27.11 4.49 -0.86
N ASP A 332 27.25 5.80 -0.71
CA ASP A 332 27.95 6.37 0.45
C ASP A 332 27.07 6.32 1.71
N SER A 333 27.69 6.22 2.88
CA SER A 333 27.00 6.02 4.15
C SER A 333 26.23 7.24 4.67
N HIS A 334 26.44 8.43 4.08
CA HIS A 334 25.86 9.69 4.54
C HIS A 334 24.73 10.20 3.65
N THR A 335 24.57 9.64 2.45
CA THR A 335 23.45 9.93 1.55
C THR A 335 22.31 8.94 1.77
N PRO A 336 21.06 9.41 1.98
CA PRO A 336 19.90 8.54 2.05
C PRO A 336 19.74 7.69 0.78
N SER A 337 19.38 6.41 0.93
CA SER A 337 19.13 5.53 -0.22
C SER A 337 17.94 6.03 -1.07
N SER A 338 17.90 5.65 -2.36
CA SER A 338 16.77 5.97 -3.25
C SER A 338 15.43 5.49 -2.68
N VAL A 339 15.41 4.28 -2.08
CA VAL A 339 14.24 3.75 -1.37
C VAL A 339 13.79 4.69 -0.26
N THR A 340 14.72 5.21 0.56
CA THR A 340 14.39 6.11 1.67
C THR A 340 13.74 7.39 1.17
N VAL A 341 14.30 7.99 0.12
CA VAL A 341 13.80 9.26 -0.44
C VAL A 341 12.48 9.08 -1.16
N ASN A 342 12.38 8.10 -2.06
CA ASN A 342 11.14 7.83 -2.80
C ASN A 342 10.00 7.43 -1.85
N ARG A 343 10.29 6.63 -0.82
CA ARG A 343 9.32 6.29 0.23
C ARG A 343 8.84 7.51 0.99
N THR A 344 9.76 8.40 1.36
CA THR A 344 9.42 9.63 2.10
C THR A 344 8.56 10.54 1.23
N LEU A 345 8.98 10.76 -0.01
CA LEU A 345 8.24 11.56 -0.99
C LEU A 345 6.84 10.98 -1.20
N PHE A 346 6.72 9.67 -1.46
CA PHE A 346 5.45 9.00 -1.63
C PHE A 346 4.48 9.25 -0.46
N TYR A 347 4.91 9.04 0.80
CA TYR A 347 4.01 9.24 1.94
C TYR A 347 3.66 10.71 2.17
N VAL A 348 4.58 11.65 1.93
CA VAL A 348 4.28 13.08 1.97
C VAL A 348 3.23 13.43 0.92
N LEU A 349 3.38 12.96 -0.31
CA LEU A 349 2.43 13.22 -1.40
C LEU A 349 1.07 12.55 -1.17
N ALA A 350 1.05 11.31 -0.66
CA ALA A 350 -0.16 10.59 -0.34
C ALA A 350 -0.97 11.24 0.80
N THR A 351 -0.31 12.00 1.69
CA THR A 351 -0.92 12.65 2.84
C THR A 351 -1.13 14.16 2.66
N SER A 352 -0.71 14.72 1.52
CA SER A 352 -0.82 16.16 1.22
C SER A 352 -1.70 16.40 0.00
N PRO A 353 -2.67 17.34 0.06
CA PRO A 353 -3.43 17.75 -1.12
C PRO A 353 -2.51 18.27 -2.24
N ALA A 354 -2.95 18.13 -3.49
CA ALA A 354 -2.34 18.81 -4.64
C ALA A 354 -3.36 19.73 -5.31
N PRO A 355 -3.57 20.96 -4.79
CA PRO A 355 -4.59 21.87 -5.31
C PRO A 355 -4.45 22.17 -6.82
N LEU A 356 -3.21 22.27 -7.32
CA LEU A 356 -2.96 22.51 -8.76
C LEU A 356 -3.36 21.35 -9.67
N LEU A 357 -3.55 20.16 -9.10
CA LEU A 357 -4.02 18.96 -9.82
C LEU A 357 -5.51 18.69 -9.58
N ASP A 358 -6.19 19.42 -8.69
CA ASP A 358 -7.63 19.27 -8.46
C ASP A 358 -8.41 19.86 -9.66
N MET A 359 -9.20 19.02 -10.33
CA MET A 359 -9.95 19.41 -11.52
C MET A 359 -11.05 20.43 -11.25
N ARG A 360 -11.41 20.65 -9.98
CA ARG A 360 -12.45 21.61 -9.58
C ARG A 360 -11.90 23.01 -9.35
N VAL A 361 -10.58 23.17 -9.27
CA VAL A 361 -9.93 24.48 -9.12
C VAL A 361 -10.05 25.26 -10.43
N GLY A 362 -10.70 26.42 -10.36
CA GLY A 362 -10.90 27.28 -11.52
C GLY A 362 -9.60 27.96 -12.00
N ALA A 363 -9.61 28.50 -13.22
CA ALA A 363 -8.44 29.12 -13.82
C ALA A 363 -7.85 30.29 -12.99
N GLU A 364 -8.71 31.14 -12.41
CA GLU A 364 -8.28 32.26 -11.57
C GLU A 364 -7.61 31.80 -10.27
N GLU A 365 -8.20 30.80 -9.59
CA GLU A 365 -7.63 30.25 -8.37
C GLU A 365 -6.31 29.53 -8.66
N ARG A 366 -6.23 28.84 -9.81
CA ARG A 366 -4.99 28.21 -10.28
C ARG A 366 -3.89 29.24 -10.52
N GLU A 367 -4.18 30.32 -11.23
CA GLU A 367 -3.21 31.41 -11.48
C GLU A 367 -2.72 32.02 -10.16
N LYS A 368 -3.62 32.20 -9.19
CA LYS A 368 -3.27 32.67 -7.85
C LYS A 368 -2.35 31.70 -7.10
N LEU A 369 -2.64 30.39 -7.15
CA LEU A 369 -1.81 29.35 -6.54
C LEU A 369 -0.41 29.30 -7.18
N GLU A 370 -0.34 29.37 -8.52
CA GLU A 370 0.92 29.42 -9.27
C GLU A 370 1.72 30.69 -8.94
N SER A 371 1.05 31.85 -8.83
CA SER A 371 1.69 33.10 -8.40
C SER A 371 2.27 33.01 -6.99
N ASN A 372 1.60 32.33 -6.06
CA ASN A 372 2.10 32.15 -4.69
C ASN A 372 3.35 31.26 -4.65
N LEU A 373 3.44 30.25 -5.53
CA LEU A 373 4.63 29.40 -5.65
C LEU A 373 5.82 30.15 -6.27
N ASN A 374 5.55 31.11 -7.16
CA ASN A 374 6.58 31.97 -7.76
C ASN A 374 7.11 33.04 -6.80
N TYR A 375 6.45 33.26 -5.66
CA TYR A 375 6.99 34.10 -4.59
C TYR A 375 8.09 33.32 -3.86
N ALA A 376 9.29 33.33 -4.46
CA ALA A 376 10.48 32.77 -3.88
C ALA A 376 10.92 33.62 -2.68
N ASP A 377 10.35 33.37 -1.50
CA ASP A 377 11.10 33.62 -0.27
C ASP A 377 12.38 32.80 -0.42
N HIS A 378 13.54 33.47 -0.40
CA HIS A 378 14.82 32.85 -0.61
C HIS A 378 15.15 31.84 0.50
N CYS A 379 14.58 30.64 0.43
CA CYS A 379 15.06 29.48 1.16
C CYS A 379 16.53 29.32 0.74
N PHE A 380 17.44 29.42 1.72
CA PHE A 380 18.90 29.42 1.55
C PHE A 380 19.61 30.75 1.19
N SER A 381 19.02 31.93 1.42
CA SER A 381 19.71 33.23 1.28
C SER A 381 20.88 33.50 2.25
N GLY A 382 21.43 32.48 2.92
CA GLY A 382 22.58 32.65 3.80
C GLY A 382 23.26 31.38 4.28
N HIS A 383 22.94 30.20 3.72
CA HIS A 383 23.60 28.95 4.08
C HIS A 383 24.19 28.33 2.81
N ALA A 384 25.48 28.00 2.85
CA ALA A 384 26.15 27.32 1.76
C ALA A 384 25.46 25.97 1.49
N THR A 385 24.92 25.79 0.29
CA THR A 385 24.42 24.51 -0.19
C THR A 385 25.55 23.80 -0.95
N MET A 386 25.56 22.47 -1.02
CA MET A 386 26.58 21.70 -1.77
C MET A 386 26.62 22.01 -3.28
N HIS A 387 25.71 22.84 -3.79
CA HIS A 387 25.67 23.28 -5.19
C HIS A 387 26.25 24.68 -5.38
N ALA A 388 26.71 25.34 -4.31
CA ALA A 388 27.57 26.50 -4.41
C ALA A 388 28.98 26.02 -4.74
N GLU A 389 29.22 25.69 -6.01
CA GLU A 389 30.57 25.48 -6.53
C GLU A 389 31.36 26.78 -6.35
N SER A 390 32.51 26.64 -5.68
CA SER A 390 33.65 27.55 -5.76
C SER A 390 34.60 27.08 -6.85
#